data_AF-A0A2N8U202-F1
#
_entry.id   AF-A0A2N8U202-F1
#
_cell.length_a   1.000
_cell.length_b   1.000
_cell.length_c   1.000
_cell.angle_alpha   90.00
_cell.angle_beta   90.00
_cell.angle_gamma   90.00
#
_symmetry.space_group_name_H-M   'P 1'
#
loop_
_entity.id
_entity.type
_entity.pdbx_description
1 polymer ?
#
loop_
_entity_poly.entity_id
_entity_poly.type
_entity_poly.pdbx_seq_one_letter_code
_entity_poly.pdbx_strand_id
1 'polypeptide(L)'
;MEKATPPYLPYNINSKLLIKKIIREKINLKKLKMLLATSATSLAAIPFIAASCDGMMNNENKKPETNDKKESESVAKVVKTWEAKLKNKLNSAHNYTVILNMLKDSIEDAELKNSISLANSDEARKRPVKEQEGQKIMFKVGSEQVDLELGKVAIGKQSTIYIGKDGMQHETDAQDLSADENAKEATEIVRIGYYDDSKTIRVAQMPKTVTKVPTELPKEITNLHKMFLETEEFNQDISSWDLSGVYNTSLMFYKAKKFNQDITKWNTANVTNMRRMFYGTKAYDKDLSNLNVSSVKDALDFAKAAKKEWAKEKQPKFNDGTLLVEEKSNLNQ
;
A
#
# COMPACT_ATOMS: atom_id res chain seq x y z
N MET A 1 55.95 27.40 -26.54
CA MET A 1 54.77 26.76 -27.15
C MET A 1 53.94 26.17 -26.03
N GLU A 2 52.66 26.52 -26.06
CA GLU A 2 51.51 26.15 -25.21
C GLU A 2 51.59 26.15 -23.67
N LYS A 3 50.92 27.17 -23.12
CA LYS A 3 50.47 27.30 -21.73
C LYS A 3 49.24 26.39 -21.53
N ALA A 4 49.25 25.55 -20.50
CA ALA A 4 48.06 24.83 -20.04
C ALA A 4 47.09 25.83 -19.37
N THR A 5 45.90 25.97 -19.94
CA THR A 5 44.74 26.63 -19.33
C THR A 5 44.05 25.69 -18.34
N PRO A 6 43.63 26.15 -17.16
CA PRO A 6 42.75 25.37 -16.29
C PRO A 6 41.31 25.40 -16.84
N PRO A 7 40.52 24.32 -16.73
CA PRO A 7 39.11 24.39 -17.07
C PRO A 7 38.37 25.21 -16.02
N TYR A 8 37.75 26.29 -16.49
CA TYR A 8 36.80 27.13 -15.78
C TYR A 8 35.60 26.31 -15.27
N LEU A 9 35.28 26.45 -13.98
CA LEU A 9 33.90 26.37 -13.50
C LEU A 9 33.30 27.78 -13.55
N PRO A 10 32.09 27.95 -14.11
CA PRO A 10 31.18 28.95 -13.59
C PRO A 10 29.83 28.31 -13.25
N TYR A 11 29.62 28.16 -11.95
CA TYR A 11 28.34 27.86 -11.32
C TYR A 11 27.43 29.10 -11.43
N ASN A 12 26.68 29.24 -12.53
CA ASN A 12 25.65 30.26 -12.65
C ASN A 12 24.33 29.73 -12.09
N ILE A 13 24.24 29.60 -10.76
CA ILE A 13 22.91 29.61 -10.13
C ILE A 13 22.42 31.05 -10.19
N ASN A 14 21.45 31.25 -11.07
CA ASN A 14 20.62 32.42 -11.20
C ASN A 14 20.27 32.97 -9.80
N SER A 15 21.00 33.98 -9.33
CA SER A 15 20.87 34.53 -7.97
C SER A 15 19.45 35.04 -7.70
N LYS A 16 18.72 35.45 -8.75
CA LYS A 16 17.29 35.77 -8.71
C LYS A 16 16.40 34.58 -8.33
N LEU A 17 16.74 33.36 -8.74
CA LEU A 17 15.96 32.15 -8.43
C LEU A 17 16.17 31.73 -6.97
N LEU A 18 17.41 31.83 -6.48
CA LEU A 18 17.74 31.55 -5.08
C LEU A 18 17.11 32.59 -4.14
N ILE A 19 17.16 33.88 -4.50
CA ILE A 19 16.51 34.96 -3.75
C ILE A 19 14.98 34.78 -3.75
N LYS A 20 14.36 34.42 -4.88
CA LYS A 20 12.92 34.09 -4.93
C LYS A 20 12.57 32.89 -4.05
N LYS A 21 13.42 31.86 -3.99
CA LYS A 21 13.22 30.68 -3.12
C LYS A 21 13.31 31.05 -1.64
N ILE A 22 14.30 31.85 -1.25
CA ILE A 22 14.49 32.33 0.13
C ILE A 22 13.34 33.25 0.56
N ILE A 23 12.86 34.14 -0.32
CA ILE A 23 11.71 35.01 -0.02
C ILE A 23 10.44 34.17 0.15
N ARG A 24 10.21 33.17 -0.72
CA ARG A 24 9.05 32.27 -0.63
C ARG A 24 9.07 31.42 0.66
N GLU A 25 10.23 30.92 1.06
CA GLU A 25 10.39 30.21 2.34
C GLU A 25 10.17 31.12 3.55
N LYS A 26 10.69 32.36 3.56
CA LYS A 26 10.43 33.32 4.64
C LYS A 26 8.94 33.70 4.75
N ILE A 27 8.22 33.81 3.64
CA ILE A 27 6.76 34.05 3.62
C ILE A 27 6.01 32.86 4.21
N ASN A 28 6.37 31.62 3.86
CA ASN A 28 5.79 30.41 4.45
C ASN A 28 6.07 30.32 5.95
N LEU A 29 7.29 30.68 6.39
CA LEU A 29 7.65 30.68 7.81
C LEU A 29 6.84 31.73 8.61
N LYS A 30 6.59 32.91 8.01
CA LYS A 30 5.71 33.93 8.61
C LYS A 30 4.26 33.46 8.68
N LYS A 31 3.73 32.81 7.64
CA LYS A 31 2.38 32.21 7.67
C LYS A 31 2.25 31.10 8.72
N LEU A 32 3.28 30.25 8.85
CA LEU A 32 3.32 29.19 9.86
C LEU A 32 3.35 29.75 11.30
N LYS A 33 4.14 30.82 11.54
CA LYS A 33 4.13 31.53 12.83
C LYS A 33 2.81 32.24 13.11
N MET A 34 2.13 32.74 12.08
CA MET A 34 0.81 33.38 12.20
C MET A 34 -0.28 32.35 12.52
N LEU A 35 -0.22 31.13 11.95
CA LEU A 35 -1.14 30.03 12.27
C LEU A 35 -0.97 29.50 13.72
N LEU A 36 0.26 29.46 14.21
CA LEU A 36 0.55 29.06 15.60
C LEU A 36 0.09 30.14 16.60
N ALA A 37 0.07 31.42 16.22
CA ALA A 37 -0.48 32.49 17.06
C ALA A 37 -2.02 32.49 17.14
N THR A 38 -2.71 31.95 16.13
CA THR A 38 -4.18 31.89 16.10
C THR A 38 -4.78 30.62 16.74
N SER A 39 -3.98 29.65 17.17
CA SER A 39 -4.46 28.42 17.84
C SER A 39 -4.37 28.48 19.38
N ALA A 40 -4.02 29.63 19.96
CA ALA A 40 -3.87 29.80 21.41
C ALA A 40 -5.11 30.34 22.15
N THR A 41 -6.28 30.46 21.51
CA THR A 41 -7.52 30.87 22.20
C THR A 41 -8.70 29.95 21.85
N SER A 42 -8.77 28.82 22.54
CA SER A 42 -10.00 28.06 22.75
C SER A 42 -9.79 27.12 23.96
N LEU A 43 -9.67 27.70 25.15
CA LEU A 43 -9.91 26.97 26.40
C LEU A 43 -11.13 27.61 27.06
N ALA A 44 -12.32 27.29 26.53
CA ALA A 44 -13.59 27.64 27.15
C ALA A 44 -14.08 26.43 27.97
N ALA A 45 -13.95 26.58 29.28
CA ALA A 45 -14.81 26.08 30.35
C ALA A 45 -15.46 24.69 30.20
N ILE A 46 -14.94 23.72 30.95
CA ILE A 46 -15.73 22.59 31.44
C ILE A 46 -16.54 23.09 32.65
N PRO A 47 -17.88 22.94 32.70
CA PRO A 47 -18.63 23.28 33.90
C PRO A 47 -18.28 22.30 35.03
N PHE A 48 -17.79 22.86 36.14
CA PHE A 48 -17.71 22.18 37.42
C PHE A 48 -19.13 21.92 37.93
N ILE A 49 -19.52 20.67 38.11
CA ILE A 49 -20.75 20.33 38.84
C ILE A 49 -20.48 20.65 40.31
N ALA A 50 -21.00 21.78 40.79
CA ALA A 50 -21.14 22.06 42.21
C ALA A 50 -22.37 21.29 42.73
N ALA A 51 -22.13 20.26 43.54
CA ALA A 51 -23.17 19.60 44.30
C ALA A 51 -23.61 20.53 45.45
N SER A 52 -24.88 20.91 45.43
CA SER A 52 -25.59 21.54 46.54
C SER A 52 -25.99 20.46 47.54
N CYS A 53 -25.68 20.66 48.83
CA CYS A 53 -26.08 19.79 49.93
C CYS A 53 -27.60 19.77 50.11
N ASP A 54 -28.20 18.56 50.11
CA ASP A 54 -29.08 18.07 51.19
C ASP A 54 -29.54 16.64 50.88
N GLY A 55 -29.48 15.75 51.87
CA GLY A 55 -30.06 14.40 51.78
C GLY A 55 -29.21 13.29 52.40
N MET A 56 -29.64 12.84 53.57
CA MET A 56 -29.03 11.83 54.42
C MET A 56 -28.95 10.40 53.82
N MET A 57 -28.00 9.63 54.37
CA MET A 57 -27.93 8.17 54.53
C MET A 57 -27.25 7.32 53.43
N ASN A 58 -26.10 6.76 53.82
CA ASN A 58 -25.57 5.40 53.59
C ASN A 58 -25.90 4.70 52.26
N ASN A 59 -24.88 4.51 51.40
CA ASN A 59 -24.41 3.16 51.07
C ASN A 59 -23.03 3.20 50.41
N GLU A 60 -22.11 2.37 50.91
CA GLU A 60 -20.83 2.11 50.25
C GLU A 60 -21.08 1.41 48.92
N ASN A 61 -20.67 2.04 47.82
CA ASN A 61 -20.31 1.32 46.60
C ASN A 61 -19.11 2.01 45.97
N LYS A 62 -17.96 1.32 46.00
CA LYS A 62 -16.71 1.73 45.34
C LYS A 62 -16.99 2.06 43.87
N LYS A 63 -16.68 3.30 43.49
CA LYS A 63 -16.78 3.86 42.14
C LYS A 63 -15.66 3.31 41.23
N PRO A 64 -15.90 3.09 39.91
CA PRO A 64 -14.94 2.46 38.98
C PRO A 64 -13.86 3.44 38.47
N GLU A 65 -13.14 4.11 39.37
CA GLU A 65 -12.17 5.17 38.99
C GLU A 65 -10.85 4.66 38.38
N THR A 66 -10.65 3.35 38.26
CA THR A 66 -9.39 2.75 37.79
C THR A 66 -9.36 2.46 36.29
N ASN A 67 -10.51 2.21 35.65
CA ASN A 67 -10.54 1.73 34.27
C ASN A 67 -10.54 2.90 33.26
N ASP A 68 -11.40 3.90 33.48
CA ASP A 68 -11.50 5.10 32.63
C ASP A 68 -10.17 5.87 32.55
N LYS A 69 -9.42 5.92 33.66
CA LYS A 69 -8.11 6.58 33.69
C LYS A 69 -7.05 5.81 32.87
N LYS A 70 -7.08 4.47 32.91
CA LYS A 70 -6.17 3.62 32.14
C LYS A 70 -6.48 3.68 30.63
N GLU A 71 -7.76 3.78 30.27
CA GLU A 71 -8.20 3.93 28.87
C GLU A 71 -7.81 5.30 28.30
N SER A 72 -8.04 6.38 29.05
CA SER A 72 -7.57 7.73 28.74
C SER A 72 -6.05 7.80 28.51
N GLU A 73 -5.25 7.14 29.36
CA GLU A 73 -3.78 7.05 29.18
C GLU A 73 -3.40 6.26 27.93
N SER A 74 -4.16 5.22 27.59
CA SER A 74 -3.96 4.39 26.40
C SER A 74 -4.22 5.18 25.13
N VAL A 75 -5.32 5.94 25.07
CA VAL A 75 -5.61 6.86 23.96
C VAL A 75 -4.51 7.91 23.82
N ALA A 76 -4.04 8.52 24.92
CA ALA A 76 -2.96 9.49 24.86
C ALA A 76 -1.65 8.91 24.25
N LYS A 77 -1.30 7.65 24.60
CA LYS A 77 -0.16 6.94 23.99
C LYS A 77 -0.35 6.71 22.50
N VAL A 78 -1.56 6.32 22.07
CA VAL A 78 -1.90 6.12 20.66
C VAL A 78 -1.78 7.42 19.88
N VAL A 79 -2.39 8.51 20.37
CA VAL A 79 -2.31 9.85 19.73
C VAL A 79 -0.86 10.31 19.61
N LYS A 80 -0.07 10.18 20.69
CA LYS A 80 1.36 10.56 20.68
C LYS A 80 2.15 9.76 19.65
N THR A 81 1.90 8.46 19.55
CA THR A 81 2.56 7.59 18.57
C THR A 81 2.19 7.97 17.15
N TRP A 82 0.89 8.21 16.91
CA TRP A 82 0.37 8.65 15.62
C TRP A 82 1.02 9.94 15.12
N GLU A 83 0.99 10.99 15.95
CA GLU A 83 1.56 12.30 15.63
C GLU A 83 3.06 12.20 15.32
N ALA A 84 3.81 11.37 16.05
CA ALA A 84 5.25 11.21 15.86
C ALA A 84 5.62 10.35 14.64
N LYS A 85 4.88 9.26 14.39
CA LYS A 85 5.30 8.19 13.47
C LYS A 85 4.55 8.18 12.15
N LEU A 86 3.30 8.62 12.10
CA LEU A 86 2.42 8.41 10.94
C LEU A 86 1.86 9.69 10.34
N LYS A 87 1.49 10.68 11.15
CA LYS A 87 0.93 11.94 10.63
C LYS A 87 1.88 12.59 9.62
N ASN A 88 1.33 13.04 8.50
CA ASN A 88 2.07 13.60 7.35
C ASN A 88 3.04 12.64 6.62
N LYS A 89 3.03 11.34 6.95
CA LYS A 89 3.94 10.33 6.36
C LYS A 89 3.21 9.26 5.55
N LEU A 90 1.89 9.39 5.40
CA LEU A 90 1.05 8.47 4.65
C LEU A 90 0.96 8.89 3.17
N ASN A 91 0.62 7.92 2.32
CA ASN A 91 0.32 8.12 0.92
C ASN A 91 -1.09 7.58 0.60
N SER A 92 -1.61 7.89 -0.60
CA SER A 92 -2.94 7.43 -1.04
C SER A 92 -3.03 5.94 -1.32
N ALA A 93 -1.91 5.19 -1.25
CA ALA A 93 -1.91 3.74 -1.43
C ALA A 93 -2.27 2.96 -0.16
N HIS A 94 -2.00 3.52 1.03
CA HIS A 94 -2.37 2.86 2.28
C HIS A 94 -3.89 2.89 2.46
N ASN A 95 -4.55 1.74 2.41
CA ASN A 95 -5.92 1.64 2.89
C ASN A 95 -5.96 1.69 4.43
N TYR A 96 -7.15 1.85 5.01
CA TYR A 96 -7.29 2.04 6.45
C TYR A 96 -6.83 0.81 7.26
N THR A 97 -6.91 -0.41 6.71
CA THR A 97 -6.31 -1.60 7.33
C THR A 97 -4.78 -1.51 7.38
N VAL A 98 -4.14 -1.08 6.29
CA VAL A 98 -2.67 -0.89 6.26
C VAL A 98 -2.27 0.18 7.28
N ILE A 99 -3.02 1.28 7.34
CA ILE A 99 -2.76 2.35 8.31
C ILE A 99 -2.94 1.86 9.76
N LEU A 100 -3.97 1.06 10.03
CA LEU A 100 -4.16 0.40 11.33
C LEU A 100 -2.94 -0.46 11.68
N ASN A 101 -2.47 -1.28 10.75
CA ASN A 101 -1.31 -2.15 10.97
C ASN A 101 -0.03 -1.33 11.19
N MET A 102 0.21 -0.28 10.40
CA MET A 102 1.34 0.63 10.61
C MET A 102 1.31 1.28 12.00
N LEU A 103 0.12 1.63 12.51
CA LEU A 103 -0.05 2.14 13.87
C LEU A 103 0.26 1.08 14.92
N LYS A 104 -0.27 -0.14 14.77
CA LYS A 104 0.05 -1.27 15.67
C LYS A 104 1.54 -1.62 15.66
N ASP A 105 2.16 -1.61 14.50
CA ASP A 105 3.59 -1.89 14.32
C ASP A 105 4.46 -0.79 14.97
N SER A 106 3.95 0.44 15.06
CA SER A 106 4.63 1.58 15.69
C SER A 106 4.52 1.64 17.22
N ILE A 107 3.67 0.80 17.81
CA ILE A 107 3.53 0.67 19.27
C ILE A 107 4.41 -0.50 19.73
N GLU A 108 4.84 -0.57 20.99
CA GLU A 108 5.58 -1.73 21.52
C GLU A 108 4.71 -2.59 22.43
N ASP A 109 3.89 -1.94 23.26
CA ASP A 109 2.94 -2.55 24.19
C ASP A 109 1.91 -3.44 23.47
N ALA A 110 2.00 -4.75 23.70
CA ALA A 110 1.16 -5.74 23.03
C ALA A 110 -0.31 -5.68 23.45
N GLU A 111 -0.60 -5.36 24.72
CA GLU A 111 -1.98 -5.19 25.21
C GLU A 111 -2.64 -4.01 24.50
N LEU A 112 -1.91 -2.90 24.39
CA LEU A 112 -2.36 -1.71 23.67
C LEU A 112 -2.53 -1.97 22.17
N LYS A 113 -1.59 -2.65 21.50
CA LYS A 113 -1.75 -3.00 20.08
C LYS A 113 -3.03 -3.77 19.81
N ASN A 114 -3.34 -4.71 20.70
CA ASN A 114 -4.49 -5.60 20.56
C ASN A 114 -5.81 -4.89 20.86
N SER A 115 -5.80 -3.81 21.65
CA SER A 115 -6.99 -3.01 21.93
C SER A 115 -7.35 -2.03 20.81
N ILE A 116 -6.46 -1.80 19.84
CA ILE A 116 -6.70 -0.85 18.73
C ILE A 116 -7.43 -1.53 17.58
N SER A 117 -8.50 -0.91 17.09
CA SER A 117 -9.23 -1.33 15.89
C SER A 117 -9.78 -0.13 15.13
N LEU A 118 -10.20 -0.33 13.87
CA LEU A 118 -10.99 0.68 13.17
C LEU A 118 -12.34 0.82 13.86
N ALA A 119 -12.80 2.06 14.07
CA ALA A 119 -14.11 2.29 14.67
C ALA A 119 -15.26 1.79 13.79
N ASN A 120 -15.06 1.86 12.46
CA ASN A 120 -15.94 1.29 11.45
C ASN A 120 -15.16 0.31 10.56
N SER A 121 -15.46 -0.98 10.69
CA SER A 121 -14.83 -2.05 9.90
C SER A 121 -15.15 -1.97 8.40
N ASP A 122 -16.27 -1.38 8.02
CA ASP A 122 -16.68 -1.26 6.61
C ASP A 122 -15.76 -0.31 5.83
N GLU A 123 -15.04 0.56 6.56
CA GLU A 123 -14.09 1.50 5.98
C GLU A 123 -12.68 0.92 5.80
N ALA A 124 -12.44 -0.33 6.21
CA ALA A 124 -11.14 -0.99 6.13
C ALA A 124 -10.44 -0.85 4.76
N ARG A 125 -11.22 -0.86 3.68
CA ARG A 125 -10.73 -0.75 2.29
C ARG A 125 -10.67 0.68 1.76
N LYS A 126 -11.21 1.67 2.49
CA LYS A 126 -11.11 3.09 2.10
C LYS A 126 -9.65 3.52 2.13
N ARG A 127 -9.34 4.53 1.30
CA ARG A 127 -8.02 5.13 1.19
C ARG A 127 -8.11 6.62 1.48
N PRO A 128 -7.07 7.21 2.07
CA PRO A 128 -6.92 8.65 2.12
C PRO A 128 -6.95 9.27 0.73
N VAL A 129 -7.63 10.40 0.61
CA VAL A 129 -7.62 11.23 -0.59
C VAL A 129 -6.27 11.95 -0.67
N LYS A 130 -5.57 11.83 -1.79
CA LYS A 130 -4.31 12.55 -2.03
C LYS A 130 -4.52 14.06 -1.97
N GLU A 131 -3.55 14.77 -1.40
CA GLU A 131 -3.50 16.24 -1.39
C GLU A 131 -4.69 16.95 -0.71
N GLN A 132 -5.49 16.22 0.08
CA GLN A 132 -6.59 16.77 0.88
C GLN A 132 -6.18 16.90 2.35
N GLU A 133 -6.31 18.10 2.91
CA GLU A 133 -6.05 18.37 4.34
C GLU A 133 -7.28 18.08 5.21
N GLY A 134 -7.05 17.93 6.53
CA GLY A 134 -8.13 17.76 7.52
C GLY A 134 -8.82 16.39 7.53
N GLN A 135 -8.35 15.44 6.74
CA GLN A 135 -8.84 14.06 6.75
C GLN A 135 -8.52 13.38 8.08
N LYS A 136 -9.45 12.57 8.58
CA LYS A 136 -9.29 11.83 9.83
C LYS A 136 -9.68 10.36 9.65
N ILE A 137 -9.05 9.49 10.44
CA ILE A 137 -9.49 8.11 10.63
C ILE A 137 -9.89 7.95 12.08
N MET A 138 -11.05 7.33 12.29
CA MET A 138 -11.56 7.04 13.61
C MET A 138 -11.13 5.62 14.02
N PHE A 139 -10.40 5.53 15.13
CA PHE A 139 -10.00 4.27 15.75
C PHE A 139 -10.74 4.07 17.07
N LYS A 140 -10.87 2.82 17.49
CA LYS A 140 -11.19 2.43 18.86
C LYS A 140 -9.92 2.04 19.58
N VAL A 141 -9.78 2.42 20.85
CA VAL A 141 -8.72 1.99 21.76
C VAL A 141 -9.39 1.49 23.02
N GLY A 142 -9.56 0.17 23.12
CA GLY A 142 -10.46 -0.39 24.14
C GLY A 142 -11.91 0.02 23.86
N SER A 143 -12.57 0.68 24.81
CA SER A 143 -13.94 1.17 24.64
C SER A 143 -14.03 2.59 24.05
N GLU A 144 -12.95 3.35 24.13
CA GLU A 144 -12.89 4.75 23.68
C GLU A 144 -12.71 4.88 22.16
N GLN A 145 -13.25 5.96 21.59
CA GLN A 145 -13.02 6.34 20.19
C GLN A 145 -12.07 7.54 20.11
N VAL A 146 -11.20 7.53 19.12
CA VAL A 146 -10.25 8.60 18.85
C VAL A 146 -10.16 8.91 17.37
N ASP A 147 -10.31 10.20 17.05
CA ASP A 147 -10.14 10.75 15.72
C ASP A 147 -8.68 11.16 15.50
N LEU A 148 -8.00 10.51 14.54
CA LEU A 148 -6.61 10.80 14.21
C LEU A 148 -6.50 11.50 12.86
N GLU A 149 -5.99 12.72 12.87
CA GLU A 149 -5.80 13.51 11.65
C GLU A 149 -4.61 12.99 10.83
N LEU A 150 -4.84 12.77 9.54
CA LEU A 150 -3.82 12.25 8.62
C LEU A 150 -2.72 13.27 8.30
N GLY A 151 -3.08 14.56 8.32
CA GLY A 151 -2.23 15.63 7.81
C GLY A 151 -2.08 15.54 6.28
N LYS A 152 -0.90 15.88 5.77
CA LYS A 152 -0.60 15.80 4.33
C LYS A 152 -0.49 14.33 3.87
N VAL A 153 -1.29 13.97 2.89
CA VAL A 153 -1.27 12.65 2.23
C VAL A 153 -0.62 12.79 0.86
N ALA A 154 0.51 12.10 0.65
CA ALA A 154 1.20 12.06 -0.64
C ALA A 154 0.49 11.13 -1.65
N ILE A 155 0.85 11.21 -2.93
CA ILE A 155 0.42 10.23 -3.92
C ILE A 155 1.07 8.87 -3.60
N GLY A 156 0.25 7.81 -3.60
CA GLY A 156 0.68 6.43 -3.45
C GLY A 156 1.45 5.93 -4.67
N LYS A 157 2.75 6.22 -4.72
CA LYS A 157 3.66 5.68 -5.73
C LYS A 157 5.01 5.31 -5.12
N GLN A 158 5.68 4.35 -5.75
CA GLN A 158 7.05 3.95 -5.46
C GLN A 158 7.76 3.63 -6.77
N SER A 159 8.95 4.19 -6.96
CA SER A 159 9.77 3.92 -8.14
C SER A 159 10.39 2.53 -8.07
N THR A 160 10.45 1.87 -9.23
CA THR A 160 11.14 0.59 -9.40
C THR A 160 12.64 0.82 -9.35
N ILE A 161 13.35 -0.01 -8.58
CA ILE A 161 14.82 -0.10 -8.65
C ILE A 161 15.17 -1.44 -9.29
N TYR A 162 16.05 -1.41 -10.29
CA TYR A 162 16.45 -2.60 -11.04
C TYR A 162 17.95 -2.63 -11.34
N ILE A 163 18.46 -3.81 -11.63
CA ILE A 163 19.81 -4.01 -12.16
C ILE A 163 19.73 -4.05 -13.69
N GLY A 164 20.36 -3.06 -14.32
CA GLY A 164 20.44 -2.93 -15.77
C GLY A 164 21.42 -3.92 -16.39
N LYS A 165 21.46 -3.94 -17.73
CA LYS A 165 22.41 -4.77 -18.50
C LYS A 165 23.88 -4.42 -18.27
N ASP A 166 24.13 -3.19 -17.82
CA ASP A 166 25.44 -2.69 -17.41
C ASP A 166 25.86 -3.21 -16.03
N GLY A 167 24.99 -3.97 -15.34
CA GLY A 167 25.21 -4.45 -13.98
C GLY A 167 25.02 -3.38 -12.92
N MET A 168 24.58 -2.18 -13.29
CA MET A 168 24.39 -1.06 -12.37
C MET A 168 22.94 -0.96 -11.92
N GLN A 169 22.74 -0.32 -10.77
CA GLN A 169 21.42 -0.04 -10.24
C GLN A 169 20.82 1.21 -10.89
N HIS A 170 19.59 1.09 -11.36
CA HIS A 170 18.83 2.18 -11.97
C HIS A 170 17.48 2.35 -11.25
N GLU A 171 16.90 3.54 -11.35
CA GLU A 171 15.57 3.86 -10.80
C GLU A 171 14.66 4.38 -11.92
N THR A 172 13.41 3.92 -11.94
CA THR A 172 12.42 4.35 -12.93
C THR A 172 11.01 4.42 -12.34
N ASP A 173 10.23 5.40 -12.83
CA ASP A 173 8.78 5.52 -12.60
C ASP A 173 7.96 4.86 -13.73
N ALA A 174 8.61 4.12 -14.64
CA ALA A 174 7.93 3.41 -15.72
C ALA A 174 6.89 2.41 -15.17
N GLN A 175 5.69 2.46 -15.73
CA GLN A 175 4.59 1.56 -15.38
C GLN A 175 4.68 0.21 -16.09
N ASP A 176 5.35 0.18 -17.25
CA ASP A 176 5.62 -1.03 -18.03
C ASP A 176 7.10 -1.07 -18.39
N LEU A 177 7.88 -1.82 -17.60
CA LEU A 177 9.31 -1.96 -17.83
C LEU A 177 9.60 -2.86 -19.04
N SER A 178 8.65 -3.69 -19.47
CA SER A 178 8.85 -4.56 -20.64
C SER A 178 8.90 -3.79 -21.96
N ALA A 179 8.35 -2.58 -21.98
CA ALA A 179 8.36 -1.65 -23.10
C ALA A 179 9.31 -0.45 -22.89
N ASP A 180 9.95 -0.33 -21.73
CA ASP A 180 10.88 0.76 -21.43
C ASP A 180 12.27 0.46 -22.02
N GLU A 181 12.77 1.35 -22.88
CA GLU A 181 14.06 1.14 -23.58
C GLU A 181 15.25 0.97 -22.64
N ASN A 182 15.21 1.53 -21.43
CA ASN A 182 16.28 1.43 -20.45
C ASN A 182 16.12 0.19 -19.56
N ALA A 183 14.87 -0.20 -19.24
CA ALA A 183 14.58 -1.25 -18.27
C ALA A 183 14.20 -2.62 -18.87
N LYS A 184 13.85 -2.71 -20.16
CA LYS A 184 13.35 -3.95 -20.80
C LYS A 184 14.33 -5.13 -20.79
N GLU A 185 15.61 -4.85 -20.61
CA GLU A 185 16.70 -5.85 -20.51
C GLU A 185 17.11 -6.13 -19.06
N ALA A 186 16.44 -5.54 -18.06
CA ALA A 186 16.77 -5.75 -16.66
C ALA A 186 16.54 -7.20 -16.23
N THR A 187 17.46 -7.73 -15.44
CA THR A 187 17.46 -9.16 -15.02
C THR A 187 17.06 -9.34 -13.56
N GLU A 188 17.17 -8.29 -12.75
CA GLU A 188 16.85 -8.28 -11.33
C GLU A 188 16.12 -6.99 -10.95
N ILE A 189 15.06 -7.12 -10.16
CA ILE A 189 14.33 -6.03 -9.54
C ILE A 189 14.74 -6.00 -8.07
N VAL A 190 15.34 -4.89 -7.66
CA VAL A 190 15.79 -4.65 -6.28
C VAL A 190 14.65 -4.07 -5.44
N ARG A 191 13.77 -3.26 -6.05
CA ARG A 191 12.58 -2.71 -5.40
C ARG A 191 11.41 -2.70 -6.38
N ILE A 192 10.29 -3.31 -5.99
CA ILE A 192 9.07 -3.34 -6.79
C ILE A 192 8.44 -1.95 -6.80
N GLY A 193 8.28 -1.37 -7.99
CA GLY A 193 7.55 -0.12 -8.15
C GLY A 193 6.04 -0.34 -8.29
N TYR A 194 5.29 0.67 -7.87
CA TYR A 194 3.83 0.70 -7.98
C TYR A 194 3.33 2.13 -8.13
N TYR A 195 2.12 2.27 -8.65
CA TYR A 195 1.50 3.56 -8.92
C TYR A 195 -0.02 3.51 -8.71
N ASP A 196 -0.58 4.67 -8.40
CA ASP A 196 -2.03 4.88 -8.27
C ASP A 196 -2.63 5.14 -9.66
N ASP A 197 -3.46 4.22 -10.16
CA ASP A 197 -4.15 4.33 -11.45
C ASP A 197 -5.54 4.98 -11.33
N SER A 198 -5.79 5.70 -10.23
CA SER A 198 -7.07 6.31 -9.82
C SER A 198 -8.17 5.35 -9.41
N LYS A 199 -8.00 4.05 -9.65
CA LYS A 199 -8.93 3.01 -9.20
C LYS A 199 -8.27 2.13 -8.14
N THR A 200 -6.97 1.91 -8.27
CA THR A 200 -6.24 0.81 -7.67
C THR A 200 -4.78 1.21 -7.46
N ILE A 201 -4.04 0.44 -6.66
CA ILE A 201 -2.58 0.58 -6.60
C ILE A 201 -2.00 -0.58 -7.38
N ARG A 202 -1.38 -0.24 -8.50
CA ARG A 202 -0.96 -1.17 -9.52
C ARG A 202 0.54 -1.32 -9.53
N VAL A 203 0.98 -2.56 -9.60
CA VAL A 203 2.40 -2.88 -9.77
C VAL A 203 2.89 -2.51 -11.16
N ALA A 204 4.14 -2.07 -11.28
CA ALA A 204 4.77 -1.93 -12.58
C ALA A 204 4.93 -3.31 -13.25
N GLN A 205 4.66 -3.41 -14.55
CA GLN A 205 4.88 -4.64 -15.31
C GLN A 205 6.38 -4.90 -15.46
N MET A 206 6.78 -6.15 -15.23
CA MET A 206 8.18 -6.54 -15.22
C MET A 206 8.74 -6.73 -16.63
N PRO A 207 10.06 -6.53 -16.82
CA PRO A 207 10.75 -6.90 -18.05
C PRO A 207 10.58 -8.39 -18.37
N LYS A 208 10.66 -8.77 -19.64
CA LYS A 208 10.57 -10.19 -20.03
C LYS A 208 11.76 -11.03 -19.55
N THR A 209 12.88 -10.37 -19.28
CA THR A 209 14.18 -10.94 -18.88
C THR A 209 14.37 -11.09 -17.38
N VAL A 210 13.45 -10.60 -16.54
CA VAL A 210 13.64 -10.63 -15.09
C VAL A 210 13.65 -12.08 -14.59
N THR A 211 14.61 -12.39 -13.72
CA THR A 211 14.73 -13.68 -13.04
C THR A 211 14.62 -13.55 -11.52
N LYS A 212 14.81 -12.33 -11.00
CA LYS A 212 14.80 -12.03 -9.57
C LYS A 212 13.97 -10.78 -9.24
N VAL A 213 13.23 -10.87 -8.15
CA VAL A 213 12.44 -9.83 -7.50
C VAL A 213 12.62 -9.95 -5.98
N PRO A 214 12.22 -8.93 -5.20
CA PRO A 214 12.20 -9.02 -3.74
C PRO A 214 11.28 -10.12 -3.23
N THR A 215 11.64 -10.71 -2.09
CA THR A 215 10.88 -11.79 -1.42
C THR A 215 9.61 -11.32 -0.73
N GLU A 216 9.39 -10.00 -0.67
CA GLU A 216 8.21 -9.37 -0.07
C GLU A 216 7.51 -8.48 -1.10
N LEU A 217 6.18 -8.59 -1.14
CA LEU A 217 5.32 -7.73 -1.94
C LEU A 217 4.97 -6.48 -1.12
N PRO A 218 5.13 -5.26 -1.65
CA PRO A 218 4.62 -4.04 -1.00
C PRO A 218 3.12 -4.16 -0.67
N LYS A 219 2.76 -3.97 0.60
CA LYS A 219 1.38 -4.14 1.12
C LYS A 219 0.38 -3.15 0.50
N GLU A 220 0.90 -2.07 -0.07
CA GLU A 220 0.19 -1.05 -0.83
C GLU A 220 -0.43 -1.59 -2.11
N ILE A 221 0.21 -2.59 -2.74
CA ILE A 221 -0.22 -3.13 -4.03
C ILE A 221 -1.52 -3.89 -3.85
N THR A 222 -2.50 -3.53 -4.67
CA THR A 222 -3.82 -4.16 -4.68
C THR A 222 -4.15 -4.79 -6.03
N ASN A 223 -3.33 -4.53 -7.04
CA ASN A 223 -3.50 -4.97 -8.42
C ASN A 223 -2.18 -5.49 -9.00
N LEU A 224 -2.12 -6.80 -9.22
CA LEU A 224 -0.98 -7.52 -9.84
C LEU A 224 -1.19 -7.76 -11.34
N HIS A 225 -2.17 -7.10 -11.96
CA HIS A 225 -2.51 -7.30 -13.36
C HIS A 225 -1.29 -7.09 -14.27
N LYS A 226 -0.94 -8.15 -15.02
CA LYS A 226 0.20 -8.23 -15.96
C LYS A 226 1.60 -8.14 -15.34
N MET A 227 1.77 -8.31 -14.02
CA MET A 227 3.08 -8.14 -13.38
C MET A 227 4.20 -8.94 -14.07
N PHE A 228 3.98 -10.21 -14.39
CA PHE A 228 4.93 -11.08 -15.10
C PHE A 228 4.43 -11.51 -16.48
N LEU A 229 3.70 -10.61 -17.17
CA LEU A 229 3.21 -10.86 -18.51
C LEU A 229 4.39 -11.14 -19.47
N GLU A 230 4.41 -12.33 -20.06
CA GLU A 230 5.47 -12.79 -20.97
C GLU A 230 6.89 -12.75 -20.35
N THR A 231 7.01 -12.82 -19.02
CA THR A 231 8.31 -12.97 -18.35
C THR A 231 8.76 -14.43 -18.42
N GLU A 232 9.31 -14.81 -19.57
CA GLU A 232 9.56 -16.21 -19.91
C GLU A 232 10.60 -16.90 -19.01
N GLU A 233 11.53 -16.12 -18.46
CA GLU A 233 12.67 -16.60 -17.65
C GLU A 233 12.39 -16.64 -16.15
N PHE A 234 11.29 -16.05 -15.69
CA PHE A 234 11.00 -15.93 -14.26
C PHE A 234 10.51 -17.25 -13.67
N ASN A 235 11.19 -17.70 -12.62
CA ASN A 235 10.82 -18.87 -11.84
C ASN A 235 11.32 -18.79 -10.38
N GLN A 236 11.52 -17.58 -9.85
CA GLN A 236 11.92 -17.41 -8.44
C GLN A 236 10.76 -17.72 -7.51
N ASP A 237 11.05 -18.35 -6.37
CA ASP A 237 10.07 -18.55 -5.30
C ASP A 237 9.54 -17.19 -4.77
N ILE A 238 8.22 -17.07 -4.79
CA ILE A 238 7.42 -15.93 -4.31
C ILE A 238 6.29 -16.40 -3.38
N SER A 239 6.42 -17.61 -2.81
CA SER A 239 5.43 -18.22 -1.92
C SER A 239 5.19 -17.43 -0.64
N SER A 240 6.13 -16.54 -0.27
CA SER A 240 6.07 -15.65 0.89
C SER A 240 5.25 -14.38 0.67
N TRP A 241 4.82 -14.07 -0.55
CA TRP A 241 4.07 -12.84 -0.81
C TRP A 241 2.69 -12.86 -0.16
N ASP A 242 2.36 -11.79 0.57
CA ASP A 242 1.04 -11.59 1.15
C ASP A 242 0.10 -10.91 0.15
N LEU A 243 -0.90 -11.66 -0.31
CA LEU A 243 -1.94 -11.19 -1.24
C LEU A 243 -3.23 -10.75 -0.52
N SER A 244 -3.24 -10.63 0.81
CA SER A 244 -4.43 -10.28 1.59
C SER A 244 -5.06 -8.95 1.16
N GLY A 245 -4.29 -8.00 0.60
CA GLY A 245 -4.80 -6.73 0.05
C GLY A 245 -5.11 -6.75 -1.46
N VAL A 246 -4.80 -7.84 -2.17
CA VAL A 246 -4.86 -7.91 -3.63
C VAL A 246 -6.23 -8.43 -4.10
N TYR A 247 -6.84 -7.73 -5.07
CA TYR A 247 -8.13 -8.13 -5.63
C TYR A 247 -8.06 -8.52 -7.11
N ASN A 248 -6.94 -8.27 -7.81
CA ASN A 248 -6.77 -8.59 -9.23
C ASN A 248 -5.39 -9.20 -9.52
N THR A 249 -5.38 -10.43 -10.06
CA THR A 249 -4.19 -11.20 -10.47
C THR A 249 -4.28 -11.62 -11.95
N SER A 250 -5.23 -11.05 -12.70
CA SER A 250 -5.43 -11.40 -14.12
C SER A 250 -4.18 -11.16 -14.95
N LEU A 251 -3.93 -12.06 -15.91
CA LEU A 251 -2.73 -12.06 -16.76
C LEU A 251 -1.38 -12.06 -16.03
N MET A 252 -1.33 -12.26 -14.71
CA MET A 252 -0.10 -12.10 -13.94
C MET A 252 1.05 -12.97 -14.47
N PHE A 253 0.79 -14.23 -14.83
CA PHE A 253 1.77 -15.17 -15.39
C PHE A 253 1.47 -15.57 -16.84
N TYR A 254 0.69 -14.75 -17.56
CA TYR A 254 0.31 -15.04 -18.94
C TYR A 254 1.57 -15.24 -19.81
N LYS A 255 1.71 -16.43 -20.39
CA LYS A 255 2.88 -16.91 -21.15
C LYS A 255 4.22 -16.79 -20.41
N ALA A 256 4.26 -16.77 -19.08
CA ALA A 256 5.49 -16.89 -18.29
C ALA A 256 6.01 -18.33 -18.35
N LYS A 257 6.62 -18.73 -19.46
CA LYS A 257 6.81 -20.14 -19.86
C LYS A 257 7.47 -21.02 -18.79
N LYS A 258 8.45 -20.50 -18.03
CA LYS A 258 9.20 -21.27 -17.03
C LYS A 258 8.64 -21.21 -15.60
N PHE A 259 7.67 -20.35 -15.33
CA PHE A 259 7.13 -20.21 -13.97
C PHE A 259 6.45 -21.52 -13.51
N ASN A 260 6.95 -22.10 -12.42
CA ASN A 260 6.43 -23.31 -11.79
C ASN A 260 6.72 -23.33 -10.28
N GLN A 261 6.44 -22.23 -9.58
CA GLN A 261 6.60 -22.13 -8.14
C GLN A 261 5.29 -22.41 -7.40
N ASP A 262 5.41 -22.94 -6.18
CA ASP A 262 4.26 -23.21 -5.32
C ASP A 262 3.72 -21.91 -4.72
N ILE A 263 2.47 -21.57 -5.03
CA ILE A 263 1.78 -20.38 -4.51
C ILE A 263 0.57 -20.74 -3.63
N THR A 264 0.48 -21.98 -3.16
CA THR A 264 -0.63 -22.45 -2.30
C THR A 264 -0.76 -21.68 -0.99
N LYS A 265 0.32 -21.04 -0.53
CA LYS A 265 0.36 -20.22 0.69
C LYS A 265 -0.22 -18.83 0.53
N TRP A 266 -0.51 -18.39 -0.69
CA TRP A 266 -1.06 -17.05 -0.92
C TRP A 266 -2.48 -16.93 -0.34
N ASN A 267 -2.72 -15.85 0.41
CA ASN A 267 -4.06 -15.48 0.82
C ASN A 267 -4.83 -14.82 -0.34
N THR A 268 -5.59 -15.62 -1.09
CA THR A 268 -6.38 -15.16 -2.24
C THR A 268 -7.83 -14.81 -1.91
N ALA A 269 -8.21 -14.73 -0.63
CA ALA A 269 -9.60 -14.54 -0.20
C ALA A 269 -10.24 -13.25 -0.73
N ASN A 270 -9.46 -12.22 -1.07
CA ASN A 270 -9.95 -10.96 -1.64
C ASN A 270 -9.82 -10.89 -3.18
N VAL A 271 -9.22 -11.90 -3.83
CA VAL A 271 -9.02 -11.91 -5.27
C VAL A 271 -10.35 -12.13 -5.97
N THR A 272 -10.71 -11.17 -6.83
CA THR A 272 -11.96 -11.17 -7.61
C THR A 272 -11.74 -11.48 -9.08
N ASN A 273 -10.51 -11.32 -9.59
CA ASN A 273 -10.18 -11.56 -10.99
C ASN A 273 -8.88 -12.36 -11.14
N MET A 274 -8.99 -13.54 -11.74
CA MET A 274 -7.90 -14.46 -12.09
C MET A 274 -7.87 -14.77 -13.61
N ARG A 275 -8.57 -13.98 -14.44
CA ARG A 275 -8.67 -14.19 -15.88
C ARG A 275 -7.30 -14.40 -16.52
N ARG A 276 -7.15 -15.49 -17.26
CA ARG A 276 -5.94 -15.85 -18.02
C ARG A 276 -4.64 -15.81 -17.20
N MET A 277 -4.70 -15.99 -15.88
CA MET A 277 -3.52 -15.88 -15.00
C MET A 277 -2.38 -16.80 -15.42
N PHE A 278 -2.69 -18.04 -15.82
CA PHE A 278 -1.73 -19.07 -16.27
C PHE A 278 -1.90 -19.44 -17.76
N TYR A 279 -2.55 -18.60 -18.55
CA TYR A 279 -2.71 -18.88 -19.97
C TYR A 279 -1.33 -18.98 -20.64
N GLY A 280 -1.04 -20.09 -21.30
CA GLY A 280 0.26 -20.27 -21.97
C GLY A 280 1.46 -20.51 -21.03
N THR A 281 1.25 -20.69 -19.72
CA THR A 281 2.31 -20.98 -18.73
C THR A 281 2.68 -22.47 -18.82
N LYS A 282 3.58 -22.80 -19.74
CA LYS A 282 3.84 -24.19 -20.17
C LYS A 282 4.47 -25.10 -19.12
N ALA A 283 5.16 -24.56 -18.12
CA ALA A 283 5.82 -25.35 -17.09
C ALA A 283 4.92 -25.64 -15.87
N TYR A 284 3.87 -24.84 -15.65
CA TYR A 284 3.14 -24.83 -14.39
C TYR A 284 2.30 -26.09 -14.18
N ASP A 285 2.48 -26.75 -13.02
CA ASP A 285 1.76 -27.98 -12.67
C ASP A 285 1.52 -28.20 -11.17
N LYS A 286 1.64 -27.12 -10.38
CA LYS A 286 1.41 -27.19 -8.94
C LYS A 286 -0.05 -27.45 -8.61
N ASP A 287 -0.25 -28.05 -7.43
CA ASP A 287 -1.57 -28.29 -6.87
C ASP A 287 -2.09 -27.00 -6.23
N LEU A 288 -3.09 -26.38 -6.86
CA LEU A 288 -3.79 -25.19 -6.41
C LEU A 288 -5.21 -25.48 -5.94
N SER A 289 -5.58 -26.74 -5.73
CA SER A 289 -6.92 -27.15 -5.33
C SER A 289 -7.39 -26.53 -4.01
N ASN A 290 -6.44 -26.13 -3.16
CA ASN A 290 -6.68 -25.50 -1.85
C ASN A 290 -6.69 -23.96 -1.87
N LEU A 291 -6.46 -23.31 -3.02
CA LEU A 291 -6.55 -21.85 -3.08
C LEU A 291 -7.97 -21.39 -2.78
N ASN A 292 -8.10 -20.36 -1.94
CA ASN A 292 -9.39 -19.74 -1.67
C ASN A 292 -9.82 -18.89 -2.89
N VAL A 293 -10.78 -19.42 -3.65
CA VAL A 293 -11.34 -18.75 -4.85
C VAL A 293 -12.79 -18.31 -4.67
N SER A 294 -13.31 -18.28 -3.43
CA SER A 294 -14.73 -18.00 -3.17
C SER A 294 -15.19 -16.61 -3.62
N SER A 295 -14.27 -15.65 -3.70
CA SER A 295 -14.54 -14.27 -4.14
C SER A 295 -14.24 -14.01 -5.62
N VAL A 296 -13.71 -15.01 -6.34
CA VAL A 296 -13.37 -14.86 -7.77
C VAL A 296 -14.66 -14.76 -8.58
N LYS A 297 -14.71 -13.75 -9.45
CA LYS A 297 -15.85 -13.44 -10.34
C LYS A 297 -15.51 -13.66 -11.82
N ASP A 298 -14.23 -13.57 -12.18
CA ASP A 298 -13.74 -13.82 -13.54
C ASP A 298 -12.47 -14.67 -13.48
N ALA A 299 -12.56 -15.89 -14.00
CA ALA A 299 -11.47 -16.84 -14.17
C ALA A 299 -11.39 -17.35 -15.62
N LEU A 300 -11.93 -16.58 -16.58
CA LEU A 300 -11.97 -17.00 -17.99
C LEU A 300 -10.58 -17.38 -18.48
N ASP A 301 -10.50 -18.54 -19.15
CA ASP A 301 -9.25 -19.09 -19.71
C ASP A 301 -8.09 -19.20 -18.69
N PHE A 302 -8.38 -19.35 -17.39
CA PHE A 302 -7.40 -19.33 -16.28
C PHE A 302 -6.08 -20.05 -16.62
N ALA A 303 -6.16 -21.29 -17.12
CA ALA A 303 -5.02 -22.13 -17.49
C ALA A 303 -5.06 -22.61 -18.95
N LYS A 304 -5.77 -21.91 -19.84
CA LYS A 304 -5.86 -22.34 -21.26
C LYS A 304 -4.48 -22.29 -21.92
N ALA A 305 -4.13 -23.34 -22.66
CA ALA A 305 -2.79 -23.51 -23.26
C ALA A 305 -1.62 -23.56 -22.25
N ALA A 306 -1.90 -23.77 -20.96
CA ALA A 306 -0.88 -24.15 -19.98
C ALA A 306 -0.36 -25.59 -20.23
N LYS A 307 0.44 -26.13 -19.30
CA LYS A 307 0.95 -27.50 -19.40
C LYS A 307 -0.18 -28.51 -19.67
N LYS A 308 -0.05 -29.30 -20.73
CA LYS A 308 -1.08 -30.27 -21.17
C LYS A 308 -1.47 -31.27 -20.08
N GLU A 309 -0.47 -31.70 -19.30
CA GLU A 309 -0.63 -32.67 -18.21
C GLU A 309 -0.95 -32.03 -16.85
N TRP A 310 -1.30 -30.74 -16.81
CA TRP A 310 -1.73 -30.12 -15.55
C TRP A 310 -3.11 -30.64 -15.16
N ALA A 311 -3.10 -31.60 -14.24
CA ALA A 311 -4.26 -32.35 -13.81
C ALA A 311 -5.39 -31.40 -13.34
N LYS A 312 -6.62 -31.66 -13.78
CA LYS A 312 -7.76 -30.76 -13.52
C LYS A 312 -8.09 -30.67 -12.03
N GLU A 313 -7.90 -31.76 -11.30
CA GLU A 313 -8.07 -31.87 -9.85
C GLU A 313 -7.08 -31.02 -9.06
N LYS A 314 -5.94 -30.66 -9.67
CA LYS A 314 -4.92 -29.76 -9.13
C LYS A 314 -5.20 -28.29 -9.45
N GLN A 315 -6.23 -27.98 -10.24
CA GLN A 315 -6.61 -26.59 -10.53
C GLN A 315 -7.62 -26.09 -9.49
N PRO A 316 -7.71 -24.76 -9.25
CA PRO A 316 -8.72 -24.22 -8.34
C PRO A 316 -10.14 -24.54 -8.82
N LYS A 317 -11.04 -24.83 -7.88
CA LYS A 317 -12.46 -25.07 -8.16
C LYS A 317 -13.22 -23.74 -8.11
N PHE A 318 -13.35 -23.08 -9.25
CA PHE A 318 -14.13 -21.84 -9.37
C PHE A 318 -15.64 -22.12 -9.30
N ASN A 319 -16.41 -21.15 -8.79
CA ASN A 319 -17.86 -21.25 -8.72
C ASN A 319 -18.51 -21.27 -10.12
N ASP A 320 -19.73 -21.78 -10.22
CA ASP A 320 -20.52 -21.68 -11.44
C ASP A 320 -20.78 -20.21 -11.80
N GLY A 321 -20.64 -19.84 -13.09
CA GLY A 321 -20.82 -18.45 -13.55
C GLY A 321 -19.58 -17.54 -13.46
N THR A 322 -18.44 -18.05 -12.97
CA THR A 322 -17.14 -17.34 -12.92
C THR A 322 -16.48 -17.16 -14.31
N LEU A 323 -17.18 -17.58 -15.37
CA LEU A 323 -16.78 -17.50 -16.77
C LEU A 323 -17.66 -16.46 -17.45
N LEU A 324 -17.34 -15.17 -17.29
CA LEU A 324 -17.94 -14.14 -18.12
C LEU A 324 -17.60 -14.47 -19.58
N VAL A 325 -18.60 -14.90 -20.34
CA VAL A 325 -18.49 -15.18 -21.77
C VAL A 325 -17.95 -13.94 -22.46
N GLU A 326 -17.01 -14.10 -23.40
CA GLU A 326 -16.49 -12.98 -24.20
C GLU A 326 -17.65 -12.19 -24.79
N GLU A 327 -17.88 -10.96 -24.32
CA GLU A 327 -18.55 -9.97 -25.16
C GLU A 327 -17.67 -9.82 -26.40
N LYS A 328 -18.20 -10.32 -27.52
CA LYS A 328 -17.67 -10.11 -28.87
C LYS A 328 -17.48 -8.61 -29.08
N SER A 329 -16.30 -8.08 -28.76
CA SER A 329 -15.88 -6.75 -29.17
C SER A 329 -14.82 -6.91 -30.24
N ASN A 330 -15.26 -6.53 -31.43
CA ASN A 330 -14.51 -6.42 -32.67
C ASN A 330 -13.06 -5.93 -32.45
N LEU A 331 -12.09 -6.81 -32.68
CA LEU A 331 -10.73 -6.42 -33.06
C LEU A 331 -10.58 -6.64 -34.56
N ASN A 332 -11.25 -5.78 -35.32
CA ASN A 332 -10.79 -5.31 -36.62
C ASN A 332 -10.45 -3.83 -36.42
N GLN A 333 -9.19 -3.55 -36.09
CA GLN A 333 -8.38 -2.42 -36.57
C GLN A 333 -7.02 -2.41 -35.89
#